data_AF-A0A1I1I627-F1
#
_entry.id   AF-A0A1I1I627-F1
#
_cell.length_a   1.000
_cell.length_b   1.000
_cell.length_c   1.000
_cell.angle_alpha   90.00
_cell.angle_beta   90.00
_cell.angle_gamma   90.00
#
_symmetry.space_group_name_H-M   'P 1'
#
loop_
_entity.id
_entity.type
_entity.pdbx_description
1 polymer ?
#
loop_
_entity_poly.entity_id
_entity_poly.type
_entity_poly.pdbx_seq_one_letter_code
_entity_poly.pdbx_strand_id
1 'polypeptide(L)'
;MGFKFIRITGHSMMPRIPDNSYVLIHTWLKIFKPKPGNTLLIKHHKYGHIIKTLSHIDKQGFYWVKGESMQSVSMSNIGPIIKEQILGKVCITLSANH
;
A
#
# COMPACT_ATOMS: atom_id res chain seq x y z
N MET A 1 3.41 13.15 12.38
CA MET A 1 3.68 11.70 12.52
C MET A 1 2.60 11.10 13.39
N GLY A 2 2.21 9.85 13.18
CA GLY A 2 1.19 9.22 14.02
C GLY A 2 0.58 7.98 13.38
N PHE A 3 -0.54 7.56 13.95
CA PHE A 3 -1.41 6.55 13.37
C PHE A 3 -2.55 7.18 12.56
N LYS A 4 -3.00 6.48 11.53
CA LYS A 4 -4.19 6.79 10.76
C LYS A 4 -5.03 5.53 10.66
N PHE A 5 -6.34 5.69 10.77
CA PHE A 5 -7.30 4.63 10.55
C PHE A 5 -8.06 4.95 9.27
N ILE A 6 -8.03 4.05 8.28
CA ILE A 6 -8.71 4.25 7.00
C ILE A 6 -9.54 3.04 6.63
N ARG A 7 -10.67 3.28 5.97
CA ARG A 7 -11.47 2.23 5.32
C ARG A 7 -10.87 1.90 3.97
N ILE A 8 -10.80 0.62 3.65
CA ILE A 8 -10.41 0.09 2.35
C ILE A 8 -11.63 0.09 1.43
N THR A 9 -11.40 0.51 0.20
CA THR A 9 -12.37 0.44 -0.89
C THR A 9 -11.75 -0.26 -2.08
N GLY A 10 -12.53 -1.12 -2.72
CA GLY A 10 -12.14 -1.91 -3.89
C GLY A 10 -11.40 -3.20 -3.55
N HIS A 11 -11.25 -4.05 -4.57
CA HIS A 11 -10.87 -5.46 -4.41
C HIS A 11 -9.39 -5.76 -4.66
N SER A 12 -8.56 -4.74 -4.90
CA SER A 12 -7.20 -4.95 -5.41
C SER A 12 -6.23 -5.63 -4.45
N MET A 13 -6.57 -5.65 -3.16
CA MET A 13 -5.78 -6.28 -2.09
C MET A 13 -6.41 -7.57 -1.56
N MET A 14 -7.50 -8.04 -2.15
CA MET A 14 -8.11 -9.33 -1.81
C MET A 14 -7.19 -10.50 -2.19
N PRO A 15 -7.26 -11.64 -1.48
CA PRO A 15 -8.05 -11.87 -0.27
C PRO A 15 -7.40 -11.31 1.00
N ARG A 16 -6.14 -10.85 0.93
CA ARG A 16 -5.34 -10.41 2.08
C ARG A 16 -5.99 -9.26 2.86
N ILE A 17 -6.60 -8.32 2.15
CA ILE A 17 -7.36 -7.21 2.73
C ILE A 17 -8.67 -7.12 1.95
N PRO A 18 -9.77 -7.67 2.50
CA PRO A 18 -11.10 -7.58 1.89
C PRO A 18 -11.59 -6.14 1.72
N ASP A 19 -12.48 -5.93 0.75
CA ASP A 19 -13.20 -4.66 0.63
C ASP A 19 -13.94 -4.34 1.93
N ASN A 20 -14.14 -3.06 2.23
CA ASN A 20 -14.76 -2.56 3.46
C ASN A 20 -14.01 -2.87 4.77
N SER A 21 -12.86 -3.53 4.72
CA SER A 21 -11.96 -3.65 5.87
C SER A 21 -11.44 -2.29 6.30
N TYR A 22 -10.94 -2.21 7.53
CA TYR A 22 -10.19 -1.05 8.00
C TYR A 22 -8.73 -1.41 8.22
N VAL A 23 -7.85 -0.44 8.04
CA VAL A 23 -6.42 -0.62 8.33
C VAL A 23 -5.90 0.49 9.22
N LEU A 24 -5.06 0.09 10.17
CA LEU A 24 -4.25 1.01 10.97
C LEU A 24 -2.90 1.21 10.27
N ILE A 25 -2.60 2.46 9.95
CA ILE A 25 -1.38 2.87 9.25
C ILE A 25 -0.55 3.71 10.19
N HIS A 26 0.76 3.52 10.17
CA HIS A 26 1.69 4.42 10.83
C HIS A 26 2.51 5.23 9.82
N THR A 27 2.84 6.49 10.15
CA THR A 27 3.55 7.39 9.23
C THR A 27 5.03 7.61 9.59
N TRP A 28 5.58 6.83 10.54
CA TRP A 28 6.99 6.94 10.99
C TRP A 28 7.99 6.31 10.01
N LEU A 29 7.95 6.71 8.73
CA LEU A 29 8.76 6.10 7.66
C LEU A 29 10.27 6.39 7.75
N LYS A 30 10.66 7.43 8.51
CA LYS A 30 12.08 7.70 8.81
C LYS A 30 12.68 6.63 9.73
N ILE A 31 11.87 6.12 10.67
CA ILE A 31 12.28 5.12 11.66
C ILE A 31 12.10 3.72 11.07
N PHE A 32 10.95 3.47 10.44
CA PHE A 32 10.62 2.19 9.84
C PHE A 32 10.60 2.32 8.31
N LYS A 33 11.75 2.07 7.70
CA LYS A 33 11.90 2.08 6.25
C LYS A 33 11.01 0.99 5.62
N PRO A 34 10.29 1.28 4.51
CA PRO A 34 9.55 0.27 3.77
C PRO A 34 10.46 -0.87 3.28
N LYS A 35 9.97 -2.10 3.37
CA LYS A 35 10.67 -3.31 2.89
C LYS A 35 9.73 -4.18 2.03
N PRO A 36 10.25 -5.01 1.12
CA PRO A 36 9.45 -5.99 0.38
C PRO A 36 8.47 -6.75 1.29
N GLY A 37 7.24 -6.96 0.81
CA GLY A 37 6.13 -7.57 1.55
C GLY A 37 5.32 -6.59 2.42
N ASN A 38 5.83 -5.38 2.69
CA ASN A 38 5.08 -4.37 3.43
C ASN A 38 3.92 -3.81 2.59
N THR A 39 2.78 -3.61 3.23
CA THR A 39 1.62 -2.93 2.63
C THR A 39 1.71 -1.44 2.93
N LEU A 40 1.65 -0.61 1.88
CA LEU A 40 1.92 0.83 1.94
C LEU A 40 0.73 1.64 1.48
N LEU A 41 0.50 2.78 2.14
CA LEU A 41 -0.37 3.84 1.65
C LEU A 41 0.45 4.77 0.76
N ILE A 42 0.01 4.93 -0.48
CA ILE A 42 0.73 5.66 -1.52
C ILE A 42 -0.17 6.76 -2.08
N LYS A 43 0.37 7.96 -2.26
CA LYS A 43 -0.26 9.04 -3.02
C LYS A 43 0.24 9.00 -4.46
N HIS A 44 -0.53 8.33 -5.32
CA HIS A 44 -0.27 8.24 -6.74
C HIS A 44 -0.94 9.39 -7.50
N HIS A 45 -0.25 9.96 -8.50
CA HIS A 45 -0.80 11.08 -9.27
C HIS A 45 -2.05 10.69 -10.07
N LYS A 46 -2.06 9.50 -10.69
CA LYS A 46 -3.17 8.99 -11.52
C LYS A 46 -4.25 8.26 -10.73
N TYR A 47 -3.87 7.57 -9.65
CA TYR A 47 -4.76 6.64 -8.93
C TYR A 47 -5.17 7.18 -7.55
N GLY A 48 -4.73 8.38 -7.18
CA GLY A 48 -5.01 8.97 -5.88
C GLY A 48 -4.36 8.20 -4.74
N HIS A 49 -5.07 8.06 -3.62
CA HIS A 49 -4.60 7.30 -2.47
C HIS A 49 -4.87 5.81 -2.67
N ILE A 50 -3.81 5.02 -2.77
CA ILE A 50 -3.90 3.56 -2.98
C ILE A 50 -3.14 2.80 -1.89
N ILE A 51 -3.62 1.59 -1.60
CA ILE A 51 -2.95 0.62 -0.76
C ILE A 51 -2.39 -0.48 -1.65
N LYS A 52 -1.08 -0.73 -1.56
CA LYS A 52 -0.38 -1.76 -2.35
C LYS A 52 0.71 -2.43 -1.55
N THR A 53 1.07 -3.66 -1.93
CA THR A 53 2.21 -4.37 -1.35
C THR A 53 3.48 -4.00 -2.10
N LEU A 54 4.52 -3.61 -1.36
CA LEU A 54 5.86 -3.41 -1.89
C LEU A 54 6.42 -4.75 -2.36
N SER A 55 6.67 -4.88 -3.66
CA SER A 55 7.25 -6.09 -4.23
C SER A 55 8.77 -6.08 -4.11
N HIS A 56 9.40 -5.02 -4.60
CA HIS A 56 10.85 -4.86 -4.56
C HIS A 56 11.22 -3.38 -4.63
N ILE A 57 12.48 -3.09 -4.32
CA ILE A 57 13.09 -1.78 -4.53
C ILE A 57 14.15 -2.00 -5.61
N ASP A 58 14.12 -1.24 -6.69
CA ASP A 58 15.09 -1.41 -7.76
C ASP A 58 16.45 -0.77 -7.44
N LYS A 59 17.41 -0.91 -8.36
CA LYS A 59 18.77 -0.36 -8.19
C LYS A 59 18.81 1.17 -8.16
N GLN A 60 17.78 1.85 -8.67
CA GLN A 60 17.65 3.31 -8.66
C GLN A 60 16.98 3.81 -7.37
N GLY A 61 16.50 2.89 -6.51
CA GLY A 61 15.80 3.21 -5.28
C GLY A 61 14.30 3.45 -5.46
N PHE A 62 13.73 3.13 -6.63
CA PHE A 62 12.29 3.20 -6.84
C PHE A 62 11.59 1.99 -6.20
N TYR A 63 10.41 2.25 -5.66
CA TYR A 63 9.58 1.27 -4.99
C TYR A 63 8.56 0.71 -5.98
N TRP A 64 8.65 -0.58 -6.26
CA TRP A 64 7.75 -1.26 -7.19
C TRP A 64 6.67 -2.02 -6.42
N VAL A 65 5.41 -1.67 -6.67
CA VAL A 65 4.28 -2.13 -5.87
C VAL A 65 3.28 -2.93 -6.69
N LYS A 66 2.56 -3.83 -6.03
CA LYS A 66 1.53 -4.68 -6.65
C LYS A 66 0.29 -4.78 -5.77
N GLY A 67 -0.85 -5.10 -6.38
CA GLY A 67 -1.98 -5.64 -5.64
C GLY A 67 -1.81 -7.14 -5.40
N GLU A 68 -2.66 -7.69 -4.54
CA GLU A 68 -2.68 -9.13 -4.21
C GLU A 68 -3.78 -9.87 -4.97
N SER A 69 -4.74 -9.14 -5.54
CA SER A 69 -5.78 -9.69 -6.42
C SER A 69 -5.35 -9.68 -7.88
N MET A 70 -5.75 -10.69 -8.65
CA MET A 70 -5.55 -10.75 -10.10
C MET A 70 -6.22 -9.59 -10.85
N GLN A 71 -7.25 -8.97 -10.26
CA GLN A 71 -7.95 -7.82 -10.84
C GLN A 71 -7.26 -6.48 -10.50
N SER A 72 -6.15 -6.50 -9.76
CA SER A 72 -5.40 -5.27 -9.50
C SER A 72 -4.80 -4.71 -10.79
N VAL A 73 -4.76 -3.38 -10.87
CA VAL A 73 -3.88 -2.67 -11.80
C VAL A 73 -2.47 -3.26 -11.70
N SER A 74 -1.88 -3.59 -12.86
CA SER A 74 -0.56 -4.20 -12.95
C SER A 74 0.53 -3.27 -12.44
N MET A 75 1.63 -3.86 -11.98
CA MET A 75 2.81 -3.12 -11.52
C MET A 75 3.37 -2.19 -12.60
N SER A 76 3.39 -2.63 -13.87
CA SER A 76 3.85 -1.82 -15.01
C SER A 76 2.96 -0.60 -15.26
N ASN A 77 1.64 -0.72 -15.05
CA ASN A 77 0.70 0.39 -15.22
C ASN A 77 0.72 1.37 -14.03
N ILE A 78 1.07 0.90 -12.83
CA ILE A 78 1.32 1.77 -11.67
C ILE A 78 2.66 2.51 -11.86
N GLY A 79 3.68 1.80 -12.33
CA GLY A 79 5.01 2.35 -12.50
C GLY A 79 5.79 2.48 -11.18
N PRO A 80 6.99 3.08 -11.24
CA PRO A 80 7.85 3.26 -10.08
C PRO A 80 7.27 4.29 -9.11
N ILE A 81 7.38 4.01 -7.82
CA ILE A 81 6.97 4.92 -6.74
C ILE A 81 8.22 5.52 -6.09
N ILE A 82 8.24 6.85 -5.90
CA ILE A 82 9.27 7.52 -5.12
C ILE A 82 8.90 7.58 -3.63
N LYS A 83 9.90 7.77 -2.76
CA LYS A 83 9.72 7.73 -1.31
C LYS A 83 8.68 8.75 -0.82
N GLU A 84 8.63 9.92 -1.43
CA GLU A 84 7.76 11.05 -1.08
C GLU A 84 6.27 10.72 -1.32
N GLN A 85 5.99 9.78 -2.21
CA GLN A 85 4.64 9.30 -2.45
C GLN A 85 4.17 8.30 -1.38
N ILE A 86 5.09 7.71 -0.60
CA ILE A 86 4.75 6.76 0.45
C ILE A 86 4.34 7.56 1.69
N LEU A 87 3.06 7.50 2.05
CA LEU A 87 2.50 8.24 3.18
C LEU A 87 2.57 7.47 4.50
N GLY A 88 2.60 6.14 4.44
CA GLY A 88 2.65 5.29 5.62
C GLY A 88 2.64 3.81 5.28
N LYS A 89 2.79 2.98 6.31
CA LYS A 89 2.75 1.53 6.23
C LYS A 89 1.61 0.99 7.09
N VAL A 90 0.88 0.01 6.56
CA VAL A 90 -0.15 -0.73 7.31
C VAL A 90 0.53 -1.59 8.38
N CYS A 91 0.03 -1.51 9.61
CA CYS A 91 0.43 -2.37 10.71
C CYS A 91 -0.61 -3.44 11.03
N ILE A 92 -1.89 -3.06 11.01
CA ILE A 92 -3.00 -3.91 11.43
C ILE A 92 -4.11 -3.80 10.39
N THR A 93 -4.70 -4.93 10.04
CA THR A 93 -5.92 -5.02 9.24
C THR A 93 -7.03 -5.54 10.13
N LEU A 94 -8.15 -4.82 10.15
CA LEU A 94 -9.40 -5.27 10.74
C LEU A 94 -10.33 -5.64 9.59
N SER A 95 -10.37 -6.92 9.28
CA SER A 95 -11.14 -7.44 8.16
C SER A 95 -12.63 -7.23 8.41
N ALA A 96 -13.35 -6.77 7.37
CA ALA A 96 -14.79 -6.95 7.36
C ALA A 96 -15.07 -8.45 7.27
N ASN A 97 -15.78 -9.01 8.26
CA ASN A 97 -16.26 -10.39 8.17
C ASN A 97 -17.24 -10.46 7.00
N HIS A 98 -17.02 -11.41 6.09
CA HIS A 98 -18.01 -11.87 5.14
C HIS A 98 -18.84 -12.98 5.79
#